data_AF-A0A847W7L3-F1
#
_entry.id   AF-A0A847W7L3-F1
#
_cell.length_a   1.000
_cell.length_b   1.000
_cell.length_c   1.000
_cell.angle_alpha   90.00
_cell.angle_beta   90.00
_cell.angle_gamma   90.00
#
_symmetry.space_group_name_H-M   'P 1'
#
loop_
_entity.id
_entity.type
_entity.pdbx_description
1 polymer ?
#
loop_
_entity_poly.entity_id
_entity_poly.type
_entity_poly.pdbx_seq_one_letter_code
_entity_poly.pdbx_strand_id
1 'polypeptide(L)' 'LYIAQGKYQADFNKISEDCDCPICQNKQINRAYLHHLFKVKDSSAWRLATLHNLRTFQLLIEALRK' A
#
# COMPACT_ATOMS: atom_id res chain seq x y z
N LEU A 1 -4.43 5.30 3.16
CA LEU A 1 -2.97 5.20 2.95
C LEU A 1 -2.42 6.56 2.49
N TYR A 2 -1.86 7.38 3.38
CA TYR A 2 -1.33 8.71 3.02
C TYR A 2 0.16 8.67 2.67
N ILE A 3 0.55 7.88 1.66
CA ILE A 3 1.96 7.58 1.35
C ILE A 3 2.72 8.73 0.67
N ALA A 4 2.04 9.78 0.19
CA ALA A 4 2.70 10.95 -0.41
C ALA A 4 3.47 11.83 0.61
N GLN A 5 3.33 11.56 1.91
CA GLN A 5 4.06 12.32 2.95
C GLN A 5 5.56 12.01 2.92
N GLY A 6 6.39 13.02 3.13
CA GLY A 6 7.86 12.89 3.09
C GLY A 6 8.44 11.89 4.10
N LYS A 7 7.72 11.60 5.20
CA LYS A 7 8.12 10.59 6.19
C LYS A 7 8.27 9.17 5.63
N TYR A 8 7.65 8.87 4.49
CA TYR A 8 7.72 7.56 3.85
C TYR A 8 8.83 7.45 2.80
N GLN A 9 9.59 8.53 2.54
CA GLN A 9 10.64 8.55 1.51
C GLN A 9 11.74 7.49 1.73
N ALA A 10 12.03 7.16 2.99
CA ALA A 10 13.03 6.16 3.39
C ALA A 10 12.44 5.06 4.29
N ASP A 11 11.12 4.80 4.19
CA ASP A 11 10.45 3.74 4.93
C ASP A 11 10.41 2.45 4.08
N PHE A 12 11.36 1.55 4.34
CA PHE A 12 11.48 0.27 3.62
C PHE A 12 10.62 -0.85 4.22
N ASN A 13 9.75 -0.54 5.17
CA ASN A 13 8.81 -1.51 5.72
C ASN A 13 7.68 -1.82 4.74
N LYS A 14 6.96 -2.91 5.00
CA LYS A 14 5.77 -3.27 4.24
C LYS A 14 4.74 -2.14 4.28
N ILE A 15 3.90 -2.08 3.26
CA ILE A 15 2.82 -1.09 3.17
C ILE A 15 1.92 -1.18 4.41
N SER A 16 1.45 -2.40 4.73
CA SER A 16 0.71 -2.71 5.96
C SER A 16 1.10 -4.11 6.45
N GLU A 17 1.24 -4.28 7.78
CA GLU A 17 1.46 -5.59 8.39
C GLU A 17 0.16 -6.40 8.50
N ASP A 18 -0.98 -5.72 8.58
CA ASP A 18 -2.32 -6.33 8.73
C ASP A 18 -3.01 -6.60 7.38
N CYS A 19 -2.26 -6.59 6.27
CA CYS A 19 -2.82 -6.78 4.93
C CYS A 19 -2.09 -7.90 4.20
N ASP A 20 -2.87 -8.84 3.67
CA ASP A 20 -2.43 -10.01 2.91
C ASP A 20 -2.55 -9.82 1.39
N CYS A 21 -2.75 -8.59 0.90
CA CYS A 21 -2.83 -8.34 -0.54
C CYS A 21 -1.51 -8.69 -1.26
N PRO A 22 -1.55 -9.00 -2.58
CA PRO A 22 -0.37 -9.42 -3.33
C PRO A 22 0.80 -8.43 -3.26
N ILE A 23 0.51 -7.14 -3.08
CA ILE A 23 1.56 -6.13 -2.97
C ILE A 23 2.18 -6.05 -1.57
N CYS A 24 1.41 -6.31 -0.50
CA CYS A 24 1.94 -6.34 0.87
C CYS A 24 2.72 -7.63 1.14
N GLN A 25 2.40 -8.71 0.41
CA GLN A 25 3.16 -9.97 0.44
C GLN A 25 4.45 -9.91 -0.38
N ASN A 26 4.55 -9.00 -1.34
CA ASN A 26 5.76 -8.83 -2.15
C ASN A 26 6.82 -8.00 -1.39
N LYS A 27 7.93 -8.66 -1.02
CA LYS A 27 9.05 -8.03 -0.30
C LYS A 27 9.75 -6.90 -1.05
N GLN A 28 9.61 -6.81 -2.38
CA GLN A 28 10.17 -5.74 -3.19
C GLN A 28 9.33 -4.46 -3.15
N ILE A 29 8.05 -4.55 -2.76
CA ILE A 29 7.13 -3.41 -2.70
C ILE A 29 7.03 -2.94 -1.26
N ASN A 30 7.67 -1.81 -0.98
CA ASN A 30 7.66 -1.14 0.33
C ASN A 30 7.06 0.27 0.24
N ARG A 31 6.92 0.92 1.40
CA ARG A 31 6.34 2.29 1.47
C ARG A 31 7.18 3.32 0.72
N ALA A 32 8.51 3.22 0.78
CA ALA A 32 9.43 4.09 0.05
C ALA A 32 9.27 3.96 -1.47
N TYR A 33 9.12 2.74 -1.98
CA TYR A 33 8.87 2.49 -3.39
C TYR A 33 7.54 3.10 -3.84
N LEU A 34 6.47 2.88 -3.08
CA LEU A 34 5.17 3.45 -3.41
C LEU A 34 5.18 4.99 -3.32
N HIS A 35 5.87 5.56 -2.33
CA HIS A 35 6.10 7.01 -2.22
C HIS A 35 6.83 7.56 -3.45
N HIS A 36 7.90 6.88 -3.88
CA HIS A 36 8.66 7.23 -5.07
C HIS A 36 7.76 7.25 -6.31
N LEU A 37 6.95 6.21 -6.53
CA LEU A 37 6.03 6.14 -7.67
C LEU A 37 5.02 7.30 -7.69
N PHE A 38 4.46 7.66 -6.53
CA PHE A 38 3.59 8.83 -6.42
C PHE A 38 4.32 10.14 -6.72
N LYS A 39 5.57 10.27 -6.26
CA LYS A 39 6.40 11.46 -6.48
C LYS A 39 6.74 11.67 -7.96
N VAL A 40 7.05 10.59 -8.69
CA VAL A 40 7.34 10.64 -10.14
C VAL A 40 6.08 10.61 -11.01
N LYS A 41 4.89 10.55 -10.41
CA LYS A 41 3.59 10.46 -11.09
C LYS A 41 3.45 9.26 -12.02
N ASP A 42 4.05 8.13 -11.65
CA ASP A 42 3.89 6.87 -12.38
C ASP A 42 2.46 6.33 -12.19
N SER A 43 1.81 5.91 -13.27
CA SER A 43 0.45 5.39 -13.24
C SER A 43 0.31 4.08 -12.45
N SER A 44 1.39 3.31 -12.33
CA SER A 44 1.47 2.10 -11.52
C SER A 44 1.23 2.39 -10.04
N ALA A 45 1.54 3.60 -9.55
CA ALA A 45 1.25 4.03 -8.19
C ALA A 45 -0.24 3.86 -7.85
N TRP A 46 -1.10 4.32 -8.76
CA TRP A 46 -2.55 4.27 -8.60
C TRP A 46 -3.07 2.83 -8.63
N ARG A 47 -2.52 2.00 -9.52
CA ARG A 47 -2.90 0.58 -9.61
C ARG A 47 -2.54 -0.18 -8.33
N LEU A 48 -1.31 0.00 -7.83
CA LEU A 48 -0.86 -0.62 -6.59
C LEU A 48 -1.69 -0.13 -5.39
N ALA A 49 -1.89 1.18 -5.27
CA ALA A 49 -2.71 1.74 -4.21
C ALA A 49 -4.16 1.19 -4.23
N THR A 50 -4.75 1.04 -5.43
CA THR A 50 -6.10 0.48 -5.59
C THR A 50 -6.16 -0.97 -5.12
N LEU A 51 -5.18 -1.80 -5.50
CA LEU A 51 -5.11 -3.21 -5.07
C LEU A 51 -5.06 -3.33 -3.55
N HIS A 52 -4.24 -2.51 -2.89
CA HIS A 52 -4.16 -2.49 -1.43
C HIS A 52 -5.47 -2.02 -0.80
N ASN A 53 -5.99 -0.88 -1.25
CA ASN A 53 -7.21 -0.28 -0.70
C ASN A 53 -8.41 -1.23 -0.79
N LEU A 54 -8.57 -1.93 -1.92
CA LEU A 54 -9.65 -2.90 -2.10
C LEU A 54 -9.53 -4.05 -1.10
N ARG A 55 -8.34 -4.61 -0.88
CA ARG A 55 -8.17 -5.69 0.10
C ARG A 55 -8.41 -5.21 1.53
N THR A 56 -7.90 -4.03 1.88
CA THR A 56 -8.16 -3.44 3.20
C THR A 56 -9.66 -3.23 3.44
N PHE A 57 -10.40 -2.79 2.41
CA PHE A 57 -11.85 -2.66 2.52
C PHE A 57 -12.54 -4.01 2.70
N GLN A 58 -12.12 -5.05 1.98
CA GLN A 58 -12.63 -6.41 2.18
C GLN A 58 -12.40 -6.92 3.60
N LEU A 59 -11.17 -6.77 4.13
CA LEU A 59 -10.84 -7.15 5.51
C LEU A 59 -11.71 -6.42 6.53
N LEU A 60 -11.98 -5.13 6.33
CA LEU A 60 -12.89 -4.37 7.19
C LEU A 60 -14.31 -4.94 7.15
N ILE A 61 -14.85 -5.22 5.96
CA ILE A 61 -16.20 -5.79 5.83
C ILE A 61 -16.27 -7.21 6.41
N GLU A 62 -15.25 -8.03 6.24
CA GLU A 62 -15.14 -9.36 6.86
C GLU A 62 -15.14 -9.27 8.39
N ALA A 63 -14.44 -8.29 8.97
CA ALA A 63 -14.42 -8.05 10.41
C ALA A 63 -15.77 -7.59 10.97
N LEU A 64 -16.51 -6.75 10.23
CA LEU A 64 -17.85 -6.26 10.64
C LEU A 64 -18.96 -7.30 10.51
N ARG A 65 -18.75 -8.35 9.69
CA ARG A 65 -19.72 -9.46 9.54
C ARG A 65 -19.62 -10.50 10.66
N LYS A 66 -18.56 -10.45 11.47
CA LYS A 66 -18.39 -11.29 12.66
C LYS A 66 -19.00 -10.62 13.88
#